data_AF-A0A939B9Y0-F1
#
_entry.id   AF-A0A939B9Y0-F1
#
_cell.length_a   1.000
_cell.length_b   1.000
_cell.length_c   1.000
_cell.angle_alpha   90.00
_cell.angle_beta   90.00
_cell.angle_gamma   90.00
#
_symmetry.space_group_name_H-M   'P 1'
#
loop_
_entity.id
_entity.type
_entity.pdbx_description
1 polymer ?
#
loop_
_entity_poly.entity_id
_entity_poly.type
_entity_poly.pdbx_seq_one_letter_code
_entity_poly.pdbx_strand_id
1 'polypeptide(L)'
;MEGVLEKFSIYDFFNLLFSGGILIAGIHILGFPLLEILYNDIHLPESEILFCAVILLLCYVIGFALQAISSIVGKGIKIQSKMTSTFLLDGNNVIKNTVKLRIYQEKAKELFIRKNIHVKDNNFTPEQCEYFYAYCSYFTQVHGQSKKTEKMRGLKGLSSLWLICFALLSLLGVIRIFYLILFIQSNLNSLILPIISTLIYCALIFISYFRMKIDITYWIRMLLGVYEVCSDIYVYPDNETPK
;
A
#
# COMPACT_ATOMS: atom_id res chain seq x y z
N MET A 1 -13.93 24.26 8.71
CA MET A 1 -12.83 24.17 7.71
C MET A 1 -12.07 22.85 7.89
N GLU A 2 -12.79 21.73 8.03
CA GLU A 2 -12.23 20.40 8.33
C GLU A 2 -12.07 19.53 7.05
N GLY A 3 -12.62 19.97 5.91
CA GLY A 3 -12.84 19.11 4.74
C GLY A 3 -11.66 18.85 3.79
N VAL A 4 -10.46 19.40 4.01
CA VAL A 4 -9.27 19.14 3.17
C VAL A 4 -8.24 18.30 3.90
N LEU A 5 -7.99 18.59 5.18
CA LEU A 5 -7.12 17.79 6.05
C LEU A 5 -7.74 16.43 6.44
N GLU A 6 -9.07 16.31 6.46
CA GLU A 6 -9.72 14.99 6.62
C GLU A 6 -9.70 14.16 5.33
N LYS A 7 -9.72 14.81 4.16
CA LYS A 7 -9.63 14.12 2.85
C LYS A 7 -8.20 13.75 2.48
N PHE A 8 -7.23 14.56 2.91
CA PHE A 8 -5.81 14.28 2.73
C PHE A 8 -5.27 13.71 4.04
N SER A 9 -5.30 12.38 4.13
CA SER A 9 -4.77 11.70 5.30
C SER A 9 -3.32 12.15 5.54
N ILE A 10 -3.00 12.57 6.76
CA ILE A 10 -1.63 12.91 7.18
C ILE A 10 -0.65 11.78 6.80
N TYR A 11 -1.14 10.53 6.84
CA TYR A 11 -0.38 9.37 6.40
C TYR A 11 0.00 9.46 4.91
N ASP A 12 -0.89 9.88 4.02
CA ASP A 12 -0.60 9.98 2.60
C ASP A 12 0.49 11.04 2.33
N PHE A 13 0.45 12.17 3.03
CA PHE A 13 1.50 13.20 2.91
C PHE A 13 2.87 12.69 3.36
N PHE A 14 2.97 12.12 4.57
CA PHE A 14 4.24 11.63 5.10
C PHE A 14 4.76 10.41 4.33
N ASN A 15 3.88 9.53 3.84
CA ASN A 15 4.27 8.39 3.02
C ASN A 15 5.01 8.83 1.75
N LEU A 16 4.61 9.95 1.15
CA LEU A 16 5.29 10.52 -0.03
C LEU A 16 6.65 11.07 0.35
N LEU A 17 6.73 11.88 1.42
CA LEU A 17 8.00 12.43 1.90
C LEU A 17 9.01 11.33 2.23
N PHE A 18 8.60 10.30 2.98
CA PHE A 18 9.49 9.20 3.35
C PHE A 18 9.92 8.39 2.12
N SER A 19 9.00 8.07 1.21
CA SER A 19 9.32 7.32 0.00
C SER A 19 10.30 8.07 -0.91
N GLY A 20 10.08 9.37 -1.09
CA GLY A 20 10.99 10.22 -1.86
C GLY A 20 12.36 10.37 -1.21
N GLY A 21 12.41 10.57 0.11
CA GLY A 21 13.67 10.63 0.86
C GLY A 21 14.47 9.32 0.77
N ILE A 22 13.80 8.17 0.89
CA ILE A 22 14.43 6.85 0.71
C ILE A 22 15.02 6.73 -0.70
N LEU A 23 14.32 7.20 -1.74
CA LEU A 23 14.82 7.14 -3.11
C LEU A 23 16.06 8.02 -3.28
N ILE A 24 16.02 9.28 -2.84
CA ILE A 24 17.17 10.20 -2.93
C ILE A 24 18.38 9.63 -2.20
N ALA A 25 18.19 9.18 -0.94
CA ALA A 25 19.25 8.59 -0.15
C ALA A 25 19.79 7.31 -0.81
N GLY A 26 18.92 6.46 -1.35
CA GLY A 26 19.34 5.24 -2.04
C GLY A 26 20.13 5.52 -3.32
N ILE A 27 19.74 6.51 -4.11
CA ILE A 27 20.48 6.96 -5.29
C ILE A 27 21.88 7.47 -4.89
N HIS A 28 21.97 8.23 -3.81
CA HIS A 28 23.25 8.72 -3.30
C HIS A 28 24.16 7.56 -2.82
N ILE A 29 23.62 6.57 -2.10
CA ILE A 29 24.35 5.36 -1.67
C ILE A 29 24.86 4.55 -2.87
N LEU A 30 24.12 4.52 -3.98
CA LEU A 30 24.56 3.90 -5.24
C LEU A 30 25.72 4.67 -5.93
N GLY A 31 26.14 5.80 -5.37
CA GLY A 31 27.24 6.61 -5.87
C GLY A 31 26.86 7.49 -7.05
N PHE A 32 25.57 7.83 -7.19
CA PHE A 32 25.15 8.91 -8.08
C PHE A 32 25.25 10.25 -7.33
N PRO A 33 25.91 11.27 -7.89
CA PRO A 33 26.13 12.56 -7.22
C PRO A 33 24.89 13.47 -7.29
N LEU A 34 23.68 12.93 -7.08
CA LEU A 34 22.44 13.69 -7.23
C LEU A 34 22.38 14.90 -6.29
N LEU A 35 22.78 14.73 -5.03
CA LEU A 35 22.80 15.80 -4.03
C LEU A 35 23.92 16.81 -4.28
N GLU A 36 25.07 16.35 -4.77
CA GLU A 36 26.20 17.21 -5.11
C GLU A 36 25.89 18.08 -6.32
N ILE A 37 25.24 17.52 -7.35
CA ILE A 37 24.72 18.27 -8.51
C ILE A 37 23.67 19.29 -8.03
N LEU A 38 22.74 18.88 -7.16
CA LEU A 38 21.72 19.78 -6.64
C LEU A 38 22.33 20.96 -5.86
N TYR A 39 23.34 20.68 -5.03
CA TYR A 39 24.00 21.70 -4.21
C TYR A 39 24.90 22.63 -5.03
N ASN A 40 25.69 22.09 -5.96
CA ASN A 40 26.70 22.84 -6.70
C ASN A 40 26.13 23.56 -7.94
N ASP A 41 25.17 22.95 -8.65
CA ASP A 41 24.72 23.48 -9.95
C ASP A 41 23.43 24.32 -9.87
N ILE A 42 22.62 24.17 -8.80
CA ILE A 42 21.30 24.83 -8.71
C ILE A 42 21.34 26.16 -7.93
N HIS A 43 22.51 26.58 -7.40
CA HIS A 43 22.64 27.81 -6.60
C HIS A 43 21.53 27.93 -5.54
N LEU A 44 21.39 26.86 -4.73
CA LEU A 44 20.39 26.82 -3.67
C LEU A 44 20.62 27.96 -2.66
N PRO A 45 19.56 28.44 -2.00
CA PRO A 45 19.68 29.54 -1.04
C PRO A 45 20.66 29.19 0.07
N GLU A 46 21.58 30.10 0.41
CA GLU A 46 22.58 29.91 1.49
C GLU A 46 21.93 29.64 2.86
N SER A 47 20.68 30.07 3.04
CA SER A 47 19.92 29.79 4.24
C SER A 47 19.60 28.29 4.37
N GLU A 48 20.19 27.64 5.38
CA GLU A 48 19.97 26.22 5.73
C GLU A 48 18.49 25.82 5.82
N ILE A 49 17.64 26.73 6.31
CA ILE A 49 16.18 26.53 6.41
C ILE A 49 15.54 26.38 5.02
N LEU A 50 15.94 27.21 4.07
CA LEU A 50 15.44 27.19 2.70
C LEU A 50 15.95 25.95 1.96
N PHE A 51 17.21 25.58 2.19
CA PHE A 51 17.78 24.33 1.66
C PHE A 51 16.98 23.10 2.12
N CYS A 52 16.70 22.99 3.42
CA CYS A 52 15.86 21.93 3.97
C CYS A 52 14.45 21.93 3.35
N ALA A 53 13.85 23.11 3.18
CA ALA A 53 12.53 23.24 2.56
C ALA A 53 12.53 22.75 1.10
N VAL A 54 13.57 23.05 0.33
CA VAL A 54 13.70 22.58 -1.06
C VAL A 54 13.89 21.07 -1.12
N ILE A 55 14.70 20.48 -0.23
CA ILE A 55 14.85 19.02 -0.16
C ILE A 55 13.52 18.35 0.19
N LEU A 56 12.77 18.88 1.16
CA LEU A 56 11.46 18.32 1.53
C LEU A 56 10.47 18.41 0.36
N LEU A 57 10.49 19.51 -0.39
CA LEU A 57 9.68 19.67 -1.59
C LEU A 57 10.09 18.64 -2.67
N LEU A 58 11.38 18.43 -2.87
CA LEU A 58 11.91 17.44 -3.82
C LEU A 58 11.49 16.03 -3.41
N CYS A 59 11.62 15.67 -2.14
CA CYS A 59 11.13 14.40 -1.59
C CYS A 59 9.63 14.22 -1.87
N TYR A 60 8.83 15.25 -1.67
CA TYR A 60 7.39 15.20 -1.93
C TYR A 60 7.09 14.95 -3.42
N VAL A 61 7.74 15.70 -4.32
CA VAL A 61 7.54 15.57 -5.78
C VAL A 61 7.97 14.18 -6.27
N ILE A 62 9.11 13.68 -5.83
CA ILE A 62 9.57 12.33 -6.16
C ILE A 62 8.63 11.28 -5.58
N GLY A 63 8.22 11.42 -4.33
CA GLY A 63 7.24 10.54 -3.69
C GLY A 63 5.92 10.50 -4.46
N PHE A 64 5.44 11.65 -4.93
CA PHE A 64 4.25 11.76 -5.77
C PHE A 64 4.40 11.02 -7.10
N ALA A 65 5.54 11.17 -7.78
CA ALA A 65 5.84 10.42 -9.00
C ALA A 65 5.88 8.90 -8.74
N LEU A 66 6.50 8.47 -7.64
CA LEU A 66 6.50 7.06 -7.21
C LEU A 66 5.08 6.55 -6.96
N GLN A 67 4.21 7.37 -6.36
CA GLN A 67 2.80 7.01 -6.14
C GLN A 67 2.03 6.84 -7.44
N ALA A 68 2.26 7.71 -8.43
CA ALA A 68 1.66 7.58 -9.75
C ALA A 68 2.09 6.27 -10.43
N ILE A 69 3.39 5.96 -10.41
CA ILE A 69 3.93 4.69 -10.91
C ILE A 69 3.32 3.51 -10.14
N SER A 70 3.18 3.63 -8.83
CA SER A 70 2.57 2.61 -7.97
C SER A 70 1.11 2.34 -8.30
N SER A 71 0.34 3.37 -8.62
CA SER A 71 -1.04 3.20 -9.08
C SER A 71 -1.12 2.44 -10.41
N ILE A 72 -0.20 2.69 -11.33
CA ILE A 72 -0.16 2.03 -12.64
C ILE A 72 0.28 0.56 -12.49
N VAL A 73 1.39 0.32 -11.80
CA VAL A 73 1.94 -1.04 -11.58
C VAL A 73 1.02 -1.86 -10.67
N GLY A 74 0.41 -1.23 -9.66
CA GLY A 74 -0.51 -1.86 -8.73
C GLY A 74 -1.76 -2.44 -9.40
N LYS A 75 -2.23 -1.86 -10.51
CA LYS A 75 -3.29 -2.47 -11.35
C LYS A 75 -2.86 -3.83 -11.93
N GLY A 76 -1.57 -4.01 -12.20
CA GLY A 76 -1.00 -5.29 -12.65
C GLY A 76 -0.84 -6.32 -11.52
N ILE A 77 -0.62 -5.87 -10.29
CA ILE A 77 -0.47 -6.74 -9.11
C ILE A 77 -1.86 -7.14 -8.58
N LYS A 78 -2.44 -8.19 -9.17
CA LYS A 78 -3.80 -8.72 -8.87
C LYS A 78 -3.97 -9.34 -7.46
N ILE A 79 -3.10 -9.03 -6.48
CA ILE A 79 -3.16 -9.63 -5.14
C ILE A 79 -4.45 -9.25 -4.43
N GLN A 80 -4.81 -7.96 -4.46
CA GLN A 80 -6.03 -7.49 -3.84
C GLN A 80 -7.26 -8.13 -4.49
N SER A 81 -7.39 -8.04 -5.82
CA SER A 81 -8.54 -8.63 -6.54
C SER A 81 -8.64 -10.13 -6.28
N LYS A 82 -7.52 -10.87 -6.27
CA LYS A 82 -7.51 -12.29 -5.91
C LYS A 82 -8.02 -12.54 -4.48
N MET A 83 -7.66 -11.69 -3.52
CA MET A 83 -8.14 -11.83 -2.14
C MET A 83 -9.62 -11.44 -2.00
N THR A 84 -10.06 -10.37 -2.66
CA THR A 84 -11.46 -9.90 -2.61
C THR A 84 -12.41 -10.80 -3.40
N SER A 85 -11.93 -11.54 -4.40
CA SER A 85 -12.73 -12.51 -5.14
C SER A 85 -12.86 -13.89 -4.47
N THR A 86 -12.04 -14.17 -3.44
CA THR A 86 -11.98 -15.52 -2.84
C THR A 86 -12.19 -15.58 -1.33
N PHE A 87 -12.29 -14.45 -0.62
CA PHE A 87 -12.34 -14.44 0.84
C PHE A 87 -13.59 -15.11 1.47
N LEU A 88 -14.68 -15.29 0.72
CA LEU A 88 -15.86 -16.03 1.18
C LEU A 88 -15.78 -17.53 0.92
N LEU A 89 -14.80 -17.99 0.13
CA LEU A 89 -14.63 -19.42 -0.20
C LEU A 89 -14.00 -20.18 0.97
N ASP A 90 -14.30 -21.46 1.09
CA ASP A 90 -13.69 -22.32 2.10
C ASP A 90 -12.18 -22.49 1.85
N GLY A 91 -11.39 -22.56 2.92
CA GLY A 91 -9.92 -22.69 2.83
C GLY A 91 -9.20 -21.44 2.31
N ASN A 92 -9.86 -20.29 2.26
CA ASN A 92 -9.24 -19.05 1.79
C ASN A 92 -8.10 -18.58 2.72
N ASN A 93 -7.10 -17.93 2.12
CA ASN A 93 -5.93 -17.42 2.85
C ASN A 93 -6.21 -16.13 3.64
N VAL A 94 -7.39 -15.52 3.45
CA VAL A 94 -7.75 -14.22 4.03
C VAL A 94 -8.34 -14.41 5.43
N ILE A 95 -9.24 -15.36 5.65
CA ILE A 95 -9.98 -15.56 6.90
C ILE A 95 -9.70 -16.97 7.41
N LYS A 96 -8.76 -17.08 8.34
CA LYS A 96 -8.35 -18.39 8.91
C LYS A 96 -9.32 -18.93 9.95
N ASN A 97 -10.12 -18.07 10.59
CA ASN A 97 -11.09 -18.48 11.59
C ASN A 97 -12.38 -18.93 10.89
N THR A 98 -12.68 -20.23 10.99
CA THR A 98 -13.83 -20.87 10.36
C THR A 98 -15.17 -20.34 10.88
N VAL A 99 -15.25 -19.99 12.17
CA VAL A 99 -16.46 -19.39 12.78
C VAL A 99 -16.72 -18.02 12.17
N LYS A 100 -15.70 -17.16 12.11
CA LYS A 100 -15.84 -15.84 11.48
C LYS A 100 -16.18 -15.93 10.00
N LEU A 101 -15.58 -16.88 9.28
CA LEU A 101 -15.89 -17.11 7.88
C LEU A 101 -17.38 -17.42 7.70
N ARG A 102 -17.94 -18.32 8.51
CA ARG A 102 -19.37 -18.66 8.46
C ARG A 102 -20.28 -17.46 8.70
N ILE A 103 -19.96 -16.63 9.71
CA ILE A 103 -20.71 -15.39 9.98
C ILE A 103 -20.71 -14.46 8.76
N TYR A 104 -19.56 -14.29 8.09
CA TYR A 104 -19.49 -13.46 6.89
C TYR A 104 -20.24 -14.07 5.69
N GLN A 105 -20.20 -15.39 5.53
CA GLN A 105 -20.97 -16.10 4.51
C GLN A 105 -22.49 -15.94 4.74
N GLU A 106 -22.95 -16.01 5.99
CA GLU A 106 -24.36 -15.80 6.36
C GLU A 106 -24.80 -14.37 6.06
N LYS A 107 -24.04 -13.37 6.53
CA LYS A 107 -24.32 -11.95 6.23
C LYS A 107 -24.30 -11.65 4.73
N ALA A 108 -23.42 -12.31 3.96
CA ALA A 108 -23.40 -12.20 2.50
C ALA A 108 -24.67 -12.79 1.87
N LYS A 109 -25.11 -13.98 2.29
CA LYS A 109 -26.36 -14.60 1.82
C LYS A 109 -27.58 -13.73 2.13
N GLU A 110 -27.68 -13.18 3.34
CA GLU A 110 -28.75 -12.25 3.72
C GLU A 110 -28.78 -11.00 2.84
N LEU A 111 -27.63 -10.46 2.48
CA LEU A 111 -27.54 -9.34 1.54
C LEU A 111 -28.03 -9.75 0.16
N PHE A 112 -27.57 -10.90 -0.36
CA PHE A 112 -27.93 -11.37 -1.69
C PHE A 112 -29.43 -11.66 -1.80
N ILE A 113 -30.04 -12.25 -0.76
CA ILE A 113 -31.49 -12.43 -0.68
C ILE A 113 -32.20 -11.08 -0.78
N ARG A 114 -31.80 -10.08 0.02
CA ARG A 114 -32.40 -8.73 -0.01
C ARG A 114 -32.24 -8.01 -1.34
N LYS A 115 -31.18 -8.32 -2.09
CA LYS A 115 -30.88 -7.73 -3.41
C LYS A 115 -31.40 -8.58 -4.57
N ASN A 116 -32.13 -9.66 -4.32
CA ASN A 116 -32.60 -10.62 -5.33
C ASN A 116 -31.46 -11.17 -6.21
N ILE A 117 -30.29 -11.41 -5.62
CA ILE A 117 -29.13 -12.02 -6.30
C ILE A 117 -29.13 -13.52 -6.01
N HIS A 118 -29.21 -14.34 -7.06
CA HIS A 118 -29.19 -15.80 -6.93
C HIS A 118 -27.79 -16.32 -6.59
N VAL A 119 -27.69 -17.05 -5.48
CA VAL A 119 -26.51 -17.85 -5.11
C VAL A 119 -26.78 -19.30 -5.53
N LYS A 120 -25.99 -19.84 -6.46
CA LYS A 120 -26.10 -21.24 -6.89
C LYS A 120 -25.39 -22.16 -5.89
N ASP A 121 -26.07 -23.21 -5.44
CA ASP A 121 -25.50 -24.33 -4.69
C ASP A 121 -24.66 -23.94 -3.47
N ASN A 122 -25.04 -22.87 -2.75
CA ASN A 122 -24.31 -22.32 -1.61
C ASN A 122 -22.85 -21.90 -1.90
N ASN A 123 -22.42 -21.88 -3.16
CA ASN A 123 -21.09 -21.49 -3.59
C ASN A 123 -21.10 -20.03 -4.09
N PHE A 124 -20.17 -19.23 -3.55
CA PHE A 124 -20.01 -17.84 -3.96
C PHE A 124 -19.17 -17.75 -5.23
N THR A 125 -19.63 -16.98 -6.21
CA THR A 125 -18.81 -16.67 -7.39
C THR A 125 -17.79 -15.57 -7.05
N PRO A 126 -16.67 -15.46 -7.80
CA PRO A 126 -15.72 -14.36 -7.67
C PRO A 126 -16.37 -12.97 -7.68
N GLU A 127 -17.34 -12.77 -8.57
CA GLU A 127 -18.08 -11.51 -8.72
C GLU A 127 -18.96 -11.21 -7.49
N GLN A 128 -19.58 -12.24 -6.91
CA GLN A 128 -20.36 -12.11 -5.69
C GLN A 128 -19.46 -11.73 -4.49
N CYS A 129 -18.29 -12.34 -4.38
CA CYS A 129 -17.30 -11.97 -3.37
C CYS A 129 -16.89 -10.50 -3.52
N GLU A 130 -16.53 -10.06 -4.74
CA GLU A 130 -16.15 -8.67 -5.00
C GLU A 130 -17.30 -7.69 -4.74
N TYR A 131 -18.53 -8.06 -5.11
CA TYR A 131 -19.73 -7.27 -4.80
C TYR A 131 -19.95 -7.12 -3.30
N PHE A 132 -19.89 -8.22 -2.54
CA PHE A 132 -20.06 -8.18 -1.09
C PHE A 132 -18.98 -7.32 -0.43
N TYR A 133 -17.73 -7.45 -0.88
CA TYR A 133 -16.63 -6.60 -0.44
C TYR A 133 -16.90 -5.11 -0.71
N ALA A 134 -17.34 -4.76 -1.92
CA ALA A 134 -17.68 -3.39 -2.29
C ALA A 134 -18.84 -2.84 -1.45
N TYR A 135 -19.84 -3.67 -1.18
CA TYR A 135 -20.97 -3.31 -0.32
C TYR A 135 -20.52 -3.00 1.11
N CYS A 136 -19.70 -3.86 1.73
CA CYS A 136 -19.13 -3.62 3.05
C CYS A 136 -18.35 -2.30 3.10
N SER A 137 -17.53 -2.03 2.08
CA SER A 137 -16.79 -0.77 1.94
C SER A 137 -17.72 0.44 1.90
N TYR A 138 -18.74 0.40 1.05
CA TYR A 138 -19.71 1.48 0.91
C TYR A 138 -20.53 1.70 2.19
N PHE A 139 -21.02 0.63 2.81
CA PHE A 139 -21.81 0.70 4.04
C PHE A 139 -21.02 1.38 5.18
N THR A 140 -19.77 0.98 5.38
CA THR A 140 -18.93 1.58 6.44
C THR A 140 -18.60 3.06 6.17
N GLN A 141 -18.53 3.48 4.91
CA GLN A 141 -18.32 4.89 4.54
C GLN A 141 -19.57 5.74 4.79
N VAL A 142 -20.74 5.25 4.37
CA VAL A 142 -22.02 5.97 4.58
C VAL A 142 -22.31 6.18 6.06
N HIS A 143 -21.95 5.21 6.91
CA HIS A 143 -22.12 5.32 8.37
C HIS A 143 -20.95 6.00 9.11
N GLY A 144 -19.96 6.56 8.39
CA GLY A 144 -18.85 7.32 8.99
C GLY A 144 -17.86 6.48 9.83
N GLN A 145 -17.87 5.15 9.69
CA GLN A 145 -17.03 4.22 10.46
C GLN A 145 -15.76 3.79 9.70
N SER A 146 -15.34 4.55 8.67
CA SER A 146 -14.20 4.22 7.81
C SER A 146 -12.83 4.44 8.44
N LYS A 147 -12.72 5.21 9.54
CA LYS A 147 -11.42 5.66 10.11
C LYS A 147 -10.40 4.53 10.32
N LYS A 148 -10.81 3.41 10.94
CA LYS A 148 -9.92 2.25 11.18
C LYS A 148 -9.48 1.58 9.88
N THR A 149 -10.41 1.46 8.93
CA THR A 149 -10.18 0.87 7.62
C THR A 149 -9.27 1.75 6.76
N GLU A 150 -9.42 3.07 6.83
CA GLU A 150 -8.58 4.06 6.14
C GLU A 150 -7.14 4.05 6.62
N LYS A 151 -6.91 3.92 7.94
CA LYS A 151 -5.55 3.75 8.48
C LYS A 151 -4.87 2.52 7.89
N MET A 152 -5.57 1.39 7.83
CA MET A 152 -5.04 0.15 7.22
C MET A 152 -4.82 0.29 5.71
N ARG A 153 -5.69 1.02 5.01
CA ARG A 153 -5.51 1.37 3.59
C ARG A 153 -4.24 2.20 3.37
N GLY A 154 -3.96 3.16 4.25
CA GLY A 154 -2.72 3.95 4.23
C GLY A 154 -1.47 3.11 4.41
N LEU A 155 -1.48 2.15 5.35
CA LEU A 155 -0.38 1.20 5.55
C LEU A 155 -0.12 0.32 4.32
N LYS A 156 -1.18 -0.20 3.71
CA LYS A 156 -1.08 -0.91 2.43
C LYS A 156 -0.46 -0.02 1.35
N GLY A 157 -0.91 1.23 1.23
CA GLY A 157 -0.37 2.21 0.29
C GLY A 157 1.13 2.42 0.48
N LEU A 158 1.57 2.59 1.73
CA LEU A 158 2.98 2.71 2.10
C LEU A 158 3.80 1.48 1.69
N SER A 159 3.33 0.28 2.04
CA SER A 159 4.03 -0.96 1.70
C SER A 159 4.17 -1.16 0.18
N SER A 160 3.16 -0.75 -0.60
CA SER A 160 3.22 -0.77 -2.07
C SER A 160 4.16 0.28 -2.66
N LEU A 161 4.22 1.48 -2.07
CA LEU A 161 5.16 2.53 -2.45
C LEU A 161 6.61 2.09 -2.22
N TRP A 162 6.90 1.51 -1.05
CA TRP A 162 8.23 1.00 -0.72
C TRP A 162 8.67 -0.13 -1.64
N LEU A 163 7.77 -1.06 -1.98
CA LEU A 163 8.06 -2.12 -2.95
C LEU A 163 8.61 -1.55 -4.26
N ILE A 164 7.97 -0.49 -4.78
CA ILE A 164 8.35 0.12 -6.06
C ILE A 164 9.59 0.98 -5.92
N CYS A 165 9.72 1.71 -4.81
CA CYS A 165 10.93 2.47 -4.50
C CYS A 165 12.17 1.55 -4.50
N PHE A 166 12.12 0.43 -3.77
CA PHE A 166 13.23 -0.53 -3.75
C PHE A 166 13.43 -1.27 -5.07
N ALA A 167 12.36 -1.52 -5.83
CA ALA A 167 12.48 -2.08 -7.19
C ALA A 167 13.23 -1.14 -8.13
N LEU A 168 12.93 0.17 -8.09
CA LEU A 168 13.64 1.18 -8.86
C LEU A 168 15.10 1.32 -8.42
N LEU A 169 15.37 1.36 -7.11
CA LEU A 169 16.74 1.40 -6.58
C LEU A 169 17.55 0.17 -6.98
N SER A 170 16.96 -1.02 -6.92
CA SER A 170 17.59 -2.25 -7.37
C SER A 170 17.93 -2.19 -8.86
N LEU A 171 16.99 -1.74 -9.69
CA LEU A 171 17.22 -1.57 -11.13
C LEU A 171 18.33 -0.55 -11.43
N LEU A 172 18.33 0.61 -10.75
CA LEU A 172 19.39 1.61 -10.86
C LEU A 172 20.75 1.05 -10.41
N GLY A 173 20.77 0.22 -9.37
CA GLY A 173 21.96 -0.46 -8.89
C GLY A 173 22.55 -1.42 -9.92
N VAL A 174 21.71 -2.24 -10.56
CA VAL A 174 22.13 -3.13 -11.66
C VAL A 174 22.71 -2.32 -12.83
N ILE A 175 22.04 -1.24 -13.24
CA ILE A 175 22.53 -0.35 -14.31
C ILE A 175 23.89 0.24 -13.94
N ARG A 176 24.05 0.69 -12.69
CA ARG A 176 25.31 1.27 -12.19
C ARG A 176 26.45 0.25 -12.21
N ILE A 177 26.21 -0.97 -11.76
CA ILE A 177 27.20 -2.06 -11.78
C ILE A 177 27.62 -2.35 -13.23
N PHE A 178 26.66 -2.47 -14.15
CA PHE A 178 26.92 -2.71 -15.56
C PHE A 178 27.76 -1.59 -16.20
N TYR A 179 27.42 -0.33 -15.90
CA TYR A 179 28.16 0.83 -16.37
C TYR A 179 29.62 0.84 -15.88
N LEU A 180 29.85 0.55 -14.60
CA LEU A 180 31.20 0.51 -14.02
C LEU A 180 32.07 -0.59 -14.66
N ILE A 181 31.49 -1.77 -14.89
CA ILE A 181 32.18 -2.90 -15.51
C ILE A 181 32.55 -2.60 -16.98
N LEU A 182 31.61 -2.05 -17.76
CA LEU A 182 31.83 -1.86 -19.20
C LEU A 182 32.66 -0.62 -19.56
N PHE A 183 32.47 0.49 -18.85
CA PHE A 183 33.00 1.79 -19.30
C PHE A 183 34.17 2.31 -18.49
N ILE A 184 34.30 1.93 -17.22
CA ILE A 184 35.26 2.57 -16.30
C ILE A 184 36.46 1.67 -15.96
N GLN A 185 36.47 0.38 -16.38
CA GLN A 185 37.50 -0.59 -15.95
C GLN A 185 37.73 -0.49 -14.44
N SER A 186 36.63 -0.60 -13.71
CA SER A 186 36.57 -0.30 -12.28
C SER A 186 37.30 -1.35 -11.43
N ASN A 187 38.16 -0.90 -10.51
CA ASN A 187 38.75 -1.77 -9.48
C ASN A 187 37.67 -2.47 -8.65
N LEU A 188 37.93 -3.71 -8.19
CA LEU A 188 36.98 -4.50 -7.39
C LEU A 188 36.39 -3.71 -6.21
N ASN A 189 37.19 -2.89 -5.52
CA ASN A 189 36.75 -2.09 -4.39
C ASN A 189 35.62 -1.10 -4.72
N SER A 190 35.59 -0.55 -5.94
CA SER A 190 34.55 0.38 -6.39
C SER A 190 33.23 -0.30 -6.76
N LEU A 191 33.24 -1.63 -6.94
CA LEU A 191 32.05 -2.43 -7.25
C LEU A 191 31.38 -3.00 -5.98
N ILE A 192 32.10 -3.13 -4.87
CA ILE A 192 31.59 -3.74 -3.63
C ILE A 192 30.34 -3.01 -3.12
N LEU A 193 30.40 -1.68 -3.00
CA LEU A 193 29.29 -0.90 -2.44
C LEU A 193 28.02 -0.96 -3.32
N PRO A 194 28.08 -0.75 -4.65
CA PRO A 194 26.92 -0.95 -5.54
C PRO A 194 26.34 -2.37 -5.49
N ILE A 195 27.18 -3.40 -5.41
CA ILE A 195 26.71 -4.80 -5.33
C ILE A 195 25.96 -5.05 -4.02
N ILE A 196 26.56 -4.70 -2.89
CA ILE A 196 25.95 -4.91 -1.56
C ILE A 196 24.65 -4.13 -1.44
N SER A 197 24.64 -2.86 -1.82
CA SER A 197 23.42 -2.02 -1.77
C SER A 197 22.31 -2.59 -2.66
N THR A 198 22.64 -3.04 -3.87
CA THR A 198 21.66 -3.70 -4.77
C THR A 198 21.09 -4.97 -4.14
N LEU A 199 21.91 -5.82 -3.51
CA LEU A 199 21.45 -7.02 -2.81
C LEU A 199 20.53 -6.67 -1.63
N ILE A 200 20.86 -5.63 -0.87
CA ILE A 200 20.00 -5.13 0.22
C ILE A 200 18.65 -4.66 -0.34
N TYR A 201 18.64 -3.88 -1.43
CA TYR A 201 17.40 -3.45 -2.07
C TYR A 201 16.56 -4.63 -2.57
N CYS A 202 17.19 -5.66 -3.17
CA CYS A 202 16.50 -6.90 -3.54
C CYS A 202 15.84 -7.59 -2.34
N ALA A 203 16.53 -7.68 -1.20
CA ALA A 203 15.96 -8.24 0.02
C ALA A 203 14.77 -7.39 0.54
N LEU A 204 14.88 -6.06 0.48
CA LEU A 204 13.83 -5.14 0.90
C LEU A 204 12.60 -5.19 -0.02
N ILE A 205 12.75 -5.48 -1.31
CA ILE A 205 11.62 -5.77 -2.22
C ILE A 205 10.83 -6.97 -1.69
N PHE A 206 11.51 -8.06 -1.36
CA PHE A 206 10.86 -9.27 -0.85
C PHE A 206 10.13 -8.99 0.46
N ILE A 207 10.78 -8.35 1.42
CA ILE A 207 10.17 -7.97 2.70
C ILE A 207 8.93 -7.09 2.49
N SER A 208 9.03 -6.07 1.63
CA SER A 208 7.93 -5.14 1.33
C SER A 208 6.77 -5.85 0.64
N TYR A 209 7.03 -6.83 -0.22
CA TYR A 209 6.01 -7.66 -0.85
C TYR A 209 5.22 -8.50 0.16
N PHE A 210 5.91 -9.20 1.07
CA PHE A 210 5.24 -9.95 2.13
C PHE A 210 4.43 -9.05 3.06
N ARG A 211 5.00 -7.91 3.44
CA ARG A 211 4.32 -6.90 4.25
C ARG A 211 3.05 -6.40 3.55
N MET A 212 3.12 -6.06 2.27
CA MET A 212 1.96 -5.64 1.48
C MET A 212 0.86 -6.72 1.47
N LYS A 213 1.21 -8.00 1.30
CA LYS A 213 0.25 -9.11 1.33
C LYS A 213 -0.44 -9.22 2.71
N ILE A 214 0.31 -9.06 3.78
CA ILE A 214 -0.19 -9.07 5.16
C ILE A 214 -1.13 -7.87 5.39
N ASP A 215 -0.72 -6.67 4.98
CA ASP A 215 -1.51 -5.44 5.14
C ASP A 215 -2.83 -5.50 4.38
N ILE A 216 -2.85 -6.05 3.15
CA ILE A 216 -4.10 -6.28 2.39
C ILE A 216 -5.02 -7.24 3.17
N THR A 217 -4.46 -8.31 3.73
CA THR A 217 -5.24 -9.30 4.50
C THR A 217 -5.87 -8.65 5.74
N TYR A 218 -5.09 -7.88 6.50
CA TYR A 218 -5.60 -7.17 7.67
C TYR A 218 -6.62 -6.09 7.33
N TRP A 219 -6.42 -5.39 6.21
CA TRP A 219 -7.37 -4.40 5.73
C TRP A 219 -8.73 -5.02 5.38
N ILE A 220 -8.75 -6.15 4.66
CA ILE A 220 -10.00 -6.86 4.34
C ILE A 220 -10.67 -7.34 5.64
N ARG A 221 -9.93 -7.96 6.56
CA ARG A 221 -10.47 -8.39 7.86
C ARG A 221 -11.03 -7.24 8.69
N MET A 222 -10.34 -6.11 8.71
CA MET A 222 -10.79 -4.92 9.42
C MET A 222 -12.08 -4.38 8.83
N LEU A 223 -12.17 -4.29 7.50
CA LEU A 223 -13.38 -3.84 6.82
C LEU A 223 -14.58 -4.75 7.17
N LEU A 224 -14.39 -6.07 7.10
CA LEU A 224 -15.43 -7.03 7.43
C LEU A 224 -15.84 -6.96 8.90
N GLY A 225 -14.88 -6.80 9.83
CA GLY A 225 -15.17 -6.65 11.25
C GLY A 225 -15.89 -5.34 11.60
N VAL A 226 -15.54 -4.23 10.94
CA VAL A 226 -16.29 -2.98 11.10
C VAL A 226 -17.70 -3.13 10.54
N TYR A 227 -17.85 -3.75 9.36
CA TYR A 227 -19.15 -4.01 8.76
C TYR A 227 -20.02 -4.90 9.66
N GLU A 228 -19.47 -5.98 10.22
CA GLU A 228 -20.15 -6.88 11.15
C GLU A 228 -20.79 -6.10 12.29
N VAL A 229 -19.99 -5.37 13.06
CA VAL A 229 -20.47 -4.55 14.19
C VAL A 229 -21.47 -3.47 13.75
N CYS A 230 -21.21 -2.78 12.63
CA CYS A 230 -22.14 -1.76 12.15
C CYS A 230 -23.47 -2.36 11.68
N SER A 231 -23.43 -3.52 11.03
CA SER A 231 -24.64 -4.21 10.57
C SER A 231 -25.49 -4.65 11.75
N ASP A 232 -24.88 -5.10 12.85
CA ASP A 232 -25.62 -5.47 14.06
C ASP A 232 -26.31 -4.25 14.68
N ILE A 233 -25.66 -3.08 14.69
CA ILE A 233 -26.25 -1.85 15.24
C ILE A 233 -27.37 -1.28 14.35
N TYR A 234 -27.17 -1.21 13.04
CA TYR A 234 -28.04 -0.44 12.13
C TYR A 234 -29.06 -1.28 11.37
N VAL A 235 -28.84 -2.58 11.21
CA VAL A 235 -29.73 -3.49 10.47
C VAL A 235 -30.51 -4.39 11.42
N TYR A 236 -29.95 -4.73 12.58
CA TYR A 236 -30.55 -5.63 13.58
C TYR A 236 -30.57 -5.01 14.99
N PRO A 237 -31.29 -3.88 15.20
CA PRO A 237 -31.25 -3.12 16.44
C PRO A 237 -31.76 -3.85 17.71
N ASP A 238 -32.32 -5.06 17.57
CA ASP A 238 -32.92 -5.82 18.67
C ASP A 238 -31.93 -6.62 19.53
N ASN A 239 -30.62 -6.52 19.28
CA ASN A 239 -29.63 -7.01 20.24
C ASN A 239 -29.31 -5.90 21.24
N GLU A 240 -30.11 -5.87 22.31
CA GLU A 240 -29.94 -5.06 23.51
C GLU A 240 -28.47 -4.77 23.82
N THR A 241 -28.07 -3.51 23.67
CA THR A 241 -26.86 -2.99 24.31
C THR A 241 -27.00 -3.17 25.82
N PRO A 242 -26.16 -3.95 26.52
CA PRO A 242 -26.02 -3.76 27.95
C PRO A 242 -25.40 -2.38 28.14
N LYS A 243 -26.10 -1.52 28.89
CA LYS A 243 -25.60 -0.24 29.36
C LYS A 243 -24.33 -0.41 30.19
#